data_AF-A0A4R0GMM7-F1
#
_entry.id   AF-A0A4R0GMM7-F1
#
_cell.length_a   1.000
_cell.length_b   1.000
_cell.length_c   1.000
_cell.angle_alpha   90.00
_cell.angle_beta   90.00
_cell.angle_gamma   90.00
#
_symmetry.space_group_name_H-M   'P 1'
#
loop_
_entity.id
_entity.type
_entity.pdbx_description
1 polymer ?
#
loop_
_entity_poly.entity_id
_entity_poly.type
_entity_poly.pdbx_seq_one_letter_code
_entity_poly.pdbx_strand_id
1 'polypeptide(L)'
;MIELVTLDQAKEHLRIDDDAGDADLQLKIQAGSAAILAYVQGSRQLIVGSDASLIDGEPLLRTQTALLMLLGWLDRNRGGEEEEKLKQGELPFSVTMLIYDLRRPTIL
;
A
#
# COMPACT_ATOMS: atom_id res chain seq x y z
N MET A 1 -9.60 -5.12 -10.07
CA MET A 1 -8.36 -4.66 -9.40
C MET A 1 -8.68 -4.51 -7.92
N ILE A 2 -7.77 -4.85 -7.02
CA ILE A 2 -8.04 -4.77 -5.57
C ILE A 2 -7.41 -3.49 -5.05
N GLU A 3 -8.25 -2.65 -4.45
CA GLU A 3 -7.86 -1.41 -3.79
C GLU A 3 -7.96 -1.63 -2.29
N LEU A 4 -6.85 -1.46 -1.56
CA LEU A 4 -6.85 -1.69 -0.12
C LEU A 4 -7.55 -0.55 0.63
N VAL A 5 -7.47 0.67 0.10
CA VAL A 5 -8.11 1.87 0.66
C VAL A 5 -8.92 2.57 -0.42
N THR A 6 -9.93 3.31 0.02
CA THR A 6 -10.74 4.19 -0.83
C THR A 6 -10.00 5.51 -1.12
N LEU A 7 -10.48 6.23 -2.14
CA LEU A 7 -10.00 7.58 -2.45
C LEU A 7 -10.18 8.54 -1.25
N ASP A 8 -11.33 8.50 -0.58
CA ASP A 8 -11.62 9.34 0.59
C ASP A 8 -10.64 9.08 1.74
N GLN A 9 -10.34 7.80 2.04
CA GLN A 9 -9.35 7.45 3.06
C GLN A 9 -7.96 7.96 2.71
N ALA A 10 -7.58 7.93 1.43
CA ALA A 10 -6.30 8.46 0.98
C ALA A 10 -6.25 10.00 1.06
N LYS A 11 -7.33 10.69 0.67
CA LYS A 11 -7.44 12.15 0.77
C LYS A 11 -7.39 12.63 2.20
N GLU A 12 -8.11 11.97 3.10
CA GLU A 12 -8.08 12.23 4.54
C GLU A 12 -6.65 12.06 5.09
N HIS A 13 -5.96 10.98 4.73
CA HIS A 13 -4.58 10.75 5.15
C HIS A 13 -3.61 11.84 4.67
N LEU A 14 -3.77 12.28 3.43
CA LEU A 14 -2.90 13.27 2.78
C LEU A 14 -3.32 14.72 3.06
N ARG A 15 -4.46 14.94 3.74
CA ARG A 15 -5.06 16.26 3.99
C ARG A 15 -5.35 17.01 2.69
N ILE A 16 -5.96 16.32 1.74
CA ILE A 16 -6.39 16.87 0.45
C ILE A 16 -7.89 17.16 0.53
N ASP A 17 -8.26 18.43 0.37
CA ASP A 17 -9.64 18.90 0.50
C ASP A 17 -10.31 19.19 -0.87
N ASP A 18 -9.62 18.93 -1.98
CA ASP A 18 -10.10 19.14 -3.36
C ASP A 18 -9.99 17.88 -4.22
N ASP A 19 -10.49 17.97 -5.46
CA ASP A 19 -10.59 16.83 -6.39
C ASP A 19 -9.61 16.92 -7.58
N ALA A 20 -8.72 17.93 -7.61
CA ALA A 20 -7.89 18.20 -8.78
C ALA A 20 -6.88 17.07 -9.07
N GLY A 21 -6.49 16.32 -8.03
CA GLY A 21 -5.55 15.20 -8.09
C GLY A 21 -6.18 13.81 -8.05
N ASP A 22 -7.50 13.69 -8.03
CA ASP A 22 -8.19 12.41 -7.74
C ASP A 22 -7.80 11.29 -8.70
N ALA A 23 -7.67 11.59 -9.99
CA ALA A 23 -7.29 10.59 -11.00
C ALA A 23 -5.86 10.06 -10.76
N ASP A 24 -4.91 10.94 -10.43
CA ASP A 24 -3.53 10.54 -10.13
C ASP A 24 -3.45 9.76 -8.81
N LEU A 25 -4.20 10.21 -7.79
CA LEU A 25 -4.27 9.53 -6.50
C LEU A 25 -4.89 8.13 -6.65
N GLN A 26 -5.94 7.98 -7.45
CA GLN A 26 -6.57 6.69 -7.76
C GLN A 26 -5.56 5.72 -8.40
N LEU A 27 -4.77 6.18 -9.36
CA LEU A 27 -3.71 5.36 -9.98
C LEU A 27 -2.66 4.91 -8.95
N LYS A 28 -2.28 5.79 -8.02
CA LYS A 28 -1.34 5.45 -6.94
C LYS A 28 -1.94 4.48 -5.92
N ILE A 29 -3.22 4.60 -5.58
CA ILE A 29 -3.93 3.63 -4.73
C ILE A 29 -3.90 2.25 -5.38
N GLN A 30 -4.19 2.18 -6.67
CA GLN A 30 -4.23 0.95 -7.45
C GLN A 30 -2.85 0.28 -7.54
N ALA A 31 -1.84 1.03 -7.98
CA ALA A 31 -0.46 0.53 -8.10
C ALA A 31 0.14 0.18 -6.74
N GLY A 32 -0.09 1.03 -5.72
CA GLY A 32 0.36 0.81 -4.36
C GLY A 32 -0.31 -0.42 -3.72
N SER A 33 -1.61 -0.63 -3.94
CA SER A 33 -2.32 -1.83 -3.48
C SER A 33 -1.70 -3.09 -4.08
N ALA A 34 -1.43 -3.07 -5.38
CA ALA A 34 -0.76 -4.19 -6.06
C ALA A 34 0.65 -4.45 -5.49
N ALA A 35 1.44 -3.40 -5.23
CA ALA A 35 2.78 -3.53 -4.65
C ALA A 35 2.75 -4.09 -3.22
N ILE A 36 1.86 -3.60 -2.35
CA ILE A 36 1.69 -4.10 -0.98
C ILE A 36 1.26 -5.57 -1.00
N LEU A 37 0.28 -5.92 -1.83
CA LEU A 37 -0.21 -7.30 -1.94
C LEU A 37 0.83 -8.25 -2.53
N ALA A 38 1.70 -7.78 -3.43
CA ALA A 38 2.84 -8.55 -3.93
C ALA A 38 3.89 -8.76 -2.85
N TYR A 39 4.14 -7.74 -2.02
CA TYR A 39 5.05 -7.86 -0.89
C TYR A 39 4.59 -8.90 0.15
N VAL A 40 3.29 -8.94 0.46
CA VAL A 40 2.71 -9.89 1.44
C VAL A 40 2.21 -11.20 0.82
N GLN A 41 2.75 -11.61 -0.34
CA GLN A 41 2.24 -12.73 -1.13
C GLN A 41 1.93 -14.01 -0.32
N GLY A 42 2.75 -14.37 0.68
CA GLY A 42 2.55 -15.59 1.47
C GLY A 42 1.40 -15.53 2.47
N SER A 43 0.86 -14.34 2.73
CA SER A 43 -0.30 -14.10 3.61
C SER A 43 -1.46 -13.43 2.87
N ARG A 44 -1.42 -13.35 1.53
CA ARG A 44 -2.45 -12.68 0.72
C ARG A 44 -3.86 -13.20 1.00
N GLN A 45 -4.01 -14.49 1.23
CA GLN A 45 -5.26 -15.18 1.57
C GLN A 45 -5.88 -14.76 2.91
N LEU A 46 -5.13 -14.04 3.76
CA LEU A 46 -5.65 -13.44 4.99
C LEU A 46 -6.23 -12.03 4.76
N ILE A 47 -6.03 -11.48 3.56
CA ILE A 47 -6.38 -10.10 3.19
C ILE A 47 -7.40 -10.09 2.05
N VAL A 48 -7.27 -11.03 1.10
CA VAL A 48 -8.07 -11.12 -0.11
C VAL A 48 -8.69 -12.51 -0.21
N GLY A 49 -10.02 -12.56 -0.27
CA GLY A 49 -10.82 -13.77 -0.46
C GLY A 49 -10.69 -14.36 -1.87
N SER A 50 -11.19 -15.59 -2.04
CA SER A 50 -11.17 -16.28 -3.34
C SER A 50 -12.05 -15.61 -4.40
N ASP A 51 -13.02 -14.80 -3.99
CA ASP A 51 -13.89 -13.96 -4.81
C ASP A 51 -13.33 -12.55 -5.05
N ALA A 52 -12.07 -12.31 -4.67
CA ALA A 52 -11.40 -11.01 -4.68
C ALA A 52 -12.01 -9.95 -3.72
N SER A 53 -12.83 -10.35 -2.75
CA SER A 53 -13.26 -9.47 -1.66
C SER A 53 -12.11 -9.21 -0.68
N LEU A 54 -12.16 -8.09 0.03
CA LEU A 54 -11.29 -7.89 1.19
C LEU A 54 -11.83 -8.69 2.38
N ILE A 55 -10.93 -9.25 3.18
CA ILE A 55 -11.25 -10.00 4.41
C ILE A 55 -10.96 -9.11 5.60
N ASP A 56 -11.97 -8.82 6.42
CA ASP A 56 -11.80 -8.02 7.63
C ASP A 56 -10.89 -8.72 8.64
N GLY A 57 -9.94 -7.96 9.21
CA GLY A 57 -9.04 -8.45 10.24
C GLY A 57 -7.77 -7.61 10.38
N GLU A 58 -6.95 -7.97 11.37
CA GLU A 58 -5.66 -7.31 11.62
C GLU A 58 -4.76 -7.25 10.36
N PRO A 59 -4.62 -8.31 9.53
CA PRO A 59 -3.80 -8.24 8.32
C PRO A 59 -4.28 -7.18 7.32
N LEU A 60 -5.59 -7.03 7.14
CA LEU A 60 -6.15 -6.00 6.27
C LEU A 60 -5.86 -4.60 6.83
N LEU A 61 -6.12 -4.36 8.11
CA LEU A 61 -5.85 -3.05 8.74
C LEU A 61 -4.38 -2.62 8.63
N ARG A 62 -3.47 -3.58 8.80
CA ARG A 62 -2.02 -3.35 8.67
C ARG A 62 -1.62 -3.01 7.24
N THR A 63 -2.16 -3.71 6.26
CA THR A 63 -1.89 -3.44 4.83
C THR A 63 -2.52 -2.14 4.35
N GLN A 64 -3.70 -1.77 4.86
CA GLN A 64 -4.33 -0.46 4.62
C GLN A 64 -3.46 0.68 5.15
N THR A 65 -3.02 0.57 6.41
CA THR A 65 -2.13 1.57 7.02
C THR A 65 -0.80 1.66 6.28
N ALA A 66 -0.23 0.53 5.88
CA ALA A 66 1.00 0.49 5.08
C ALA A 66 0.82 1.17 3.71
N LEU A 67 -0.33 0.99 3.05
CA LEU A 67 -0.63 1.70 1.80
C LEU A 67 -0.74 3.20 2.02
N LEU A 68 -1.44 3.67 3.07
CA LEU A 68 -1.52 5.10 3.38
C LEU A 68 -0.12 5.71 3.59
N MET A 69 0.73 5.05 4.37
CA MET A 69 2.12 5.46 4.58
C MET A 69 2.93 5.50 3.27
N LEU A 70 2.68 4.57 2.35
CA LEU A 70 3.29 4.56 1.02
C LEU A 70 2.80 5.74 0.17
N LEU A 71 1.50 6.05 0.19
CA LEU A 71 0.94 7.21 -0.51
C LEU A 71 1.54 8.52 0.00
N GLY A 72 1.68 8.68 1.33
CA GLY A 72 2.36 9.83 1.91
C GLY A 72 3.86 9.90 1.59
N TRP A 73 4.50 8.78 1.29
CA TRP A 73 5.88 8.77 0.77
C TRP A 73 5.91 9.21 -0.70
N LEU A 74 5.04 8.66 -1.55
CA LEU A 74 4.96 8.98 -2.98
C LEU A 74 4.51 10.43 -3.26
N ASP A 75 3.67 10.99 -2.39
CA ASP A 75 3.24 12.39 -2.51
C ASP A 75 4.41 13.36 -2.29
N ARG A 76 5.30 13.04 -1.36
CA ARG A 76 6.52 13.81 -1.08
C ARG A 76 7.66 13.55 -2.07
N ASN A 77 7.66 12.36 -2.69
CA ASN A 77 8.71 11.87 -3.58
C ASN A 77 8.19 11.60 -4.99
N ARG A 78 7.59 12.61 -5.63
CA ARG A 78 6.95 12.47 -6.94
C ARG A 78 7.96 12.25 -8.07
N GLY A 79 9.15 12.84 -7.95
CA GLY A 79 10.24 12.74 -8.91
C GLY A 79 11.31 11.70 -8.54
N GLY A 80 11.16 11.00 -7.41
CA GLY A 80 12.17 10.07 -6.89
C GLY A 80 13.26 10.75 -6.08
N GLU A 81 12.96 11.89 -5.45
CA GLU A 81 13.89 12.77 -4.75
C GLU A 81 14.62 12.09 -3.58
N GLU A 82 14.07 11.00 -3.04
CA GLU A 82 14.65 10.20 -1.96
C GLU A 82 14.91 8.73 -2.36
N GLU A 83 15.15 8.46 -3.66
CA GLU A 83 15.40 7.10 -4.16
C GLU A 83 16.61 6.43 -3.50
N GLU A 84 17.62 7.19 -3.10
CA GLU A 84 18.84 6.72 -2.45
C GLU A 84 18.59 6.14 -1.05
N LYS A 85 17.43 6.46 -0.44
CA LYS A 85 16.99 5.88 0.83
C LYS A 85 16.35 4.51 0.66
N LEU A 86 16.05 4.11 -0.58
CA LEU A 86 15.44 2.82 -0.91
C LEU A 86 16.49 1.82 -1.40
N LYS A 87 16.21 0.54 -1.15
CA LYS A 87 16.90 -0.56 -1.81
C LYS A 87 16.05 -1.02 -2.98
N GLN A 88 16.72 -1.39 -4.07
CA GLN A 88 16.04 -1.91 -5.26
C GLN A 88 15.12 -3.08 -4.89
N GLY A 89 13.84 -2.98 -5.25
CA GLY A 89 12.84 -4.01 -5.00
C GLY A 89 12.26 -4.03 -3.58
N GLU A 90 12.61 -3.05 -2.72
CA GLU A 90 12.04 -2.93 -1.38
C GLU A 90 11.06 -1.76 -1.26
N LEU A 91 10.06 -1.93 -0.40
CA LEU A 91 9.20 -0.84 0.06
C LEU A 91 9.93 -0.03 1.16
N PRO A 92 9.57 1.25 1.39
CA PRO A 92 10.13 2.04 2.48
C PRO A 92 10.02 1.35 3.85
N PHE A 93 10.95 1.63 4.77
CA PHE A 93 10.95 1.04 6.11
C PHE A 93 9.66 1.33 6.89
N SER A 94 9.14 2.56 6.79
CA SER A 94 7.87 2.96 7.42
C SER A 94 6.66 2.17 6.93
N VAL A 95 6.75 1.59 5.73
CA VAL A 95 5.73 0.72 5.15
C VAL A 95 5.96 -0.71 5.64
N THR A 96 7.18 -1.24 5.48
CA THR A 96 7.50 -2.64 5.81
C THR A 96 7.42 -2.95 7.29
N MET A 97 7.70 -2.00 8.20
CA MET A 97 7.58 -2.21 9.64
C MET A 97 6.19 -2.71 10.07
N LEU A 98 5.15 -2.41 9.29
CA LEU A 98 3.77 -2.80 9.55
C LEU A 98 3.41 -4.17 8.98
N ILE A 99 4.16 -4.72 8.02
CA ILE A 99 3.72 -5.87 7.20
C ILE A 99 4.84 -6.90 6.94
N TYR A 100 6.00 -6.74 7.57
CA TYR A 100 7.18 -7.57 7.31
C TYR A 100 6.95 -9.07 7.60
N ASP A 101 6.30 -9.38 8.72
CA ASP A 101 5.87 -10.73 9.12
C ASP A 101 4.86 -11.36 8.14
N LEU A 102 4.03 -10.54 7.48
CA LEU A 102 3.06 -11.01 6.48
C LEU A 102 3.72 -11.44 5.16
N ARG A 103 4.97 -11.02 4.89
CA ARG A 103 5.72 -11.41 3.70
C ARG A 103 5.89 -12.92 3.56
N ARG A 104 5.91 -13.66 4.68
CA ARG A 104 6.23 -15.10 4.82
C ARG A 104 7.29 -15.55 3.81
N PRO A 105 8.59 -15.57 4.17
CA PRO A 105 9.62 -16.02 3.26
C PRO A 105 9.28 -17.44 2.77
N THR A 106 9.08 -17.59 1.46
CA THR A 106 8.96 -18.90 0.84
C THR A 106 10.31 -19.59 1.03
N ILE A 107 10.36 -20.57 1.92
CA ILE A 107 11.46 -21.54 1.91
C ILE A 107 11.20 -22.37 0.65
N LEU A 108 12.00 -22.13 -0.40
CA LEU A 108 12.06 -23.00 -1.57
C LEU A 108 12.85 -24.26 -1.22
#